data_AF-A8QLX6-F1
#
_entry.id   AF-A8QLX6-F1
#
_cell.length_a   1.000
_cell.length_b   1.000
_cell.length_c   1.000
_cell.angle_alpha   90.00
_cell.angle_beta   90.00
_cell.angle_gamma   90.00
#
_symmetry.space_group_name_H-M   'P 1'
#
loop_
_entity.id
_entity.type
_entity.pdbx_description
1 polymer ?
#
loop_
_entity_poly.entity_id
_entity_poly.type
_entity_poly.pdbx_seq_one_letter_code
_entity_poly.pdbx_strand_id
1 'polypeptide(L)'
;MVAATAFFFLERGSVAPAWRVSITVAGLVTGIAFIHYMYMREVWIGTGESPTVYRYIDWLITVPLLMLEFYFVLAAVKKVPSSVFWKLLLGSLVMLIGGYLGEAGYMQPFVGFVIGMAGWIYILFEIFSGEAGTLAAKAGNKSLQTAFSAMRIIVTIGWAIYP
;
A
#
# COMPACT_ATOMS: atom_id res chain seq x y z
N MET A 1 -9.24 -4.86 -11.74
CA MET A 1 -8.58 -5.71 -10.73
C MET A 1 -8.26 -7.10 -11.28
N VAL A 2 -9.24 -7.94 -11.64
CA VAL A 2 -8.98 -9.31 -12.16
C VAL A 2 -8.00 -9.41 -13.34
N ALA A 3 -8.10 -8.50 -14.32
CA ALA A 3 -7.17 -8.49 -15.46
C ALA A 3 -5.73 -8.22 -15.04
N ALA A 4 -5.51 -7.29 -14.09
CA ALA A 4 -4.19 -6.98 -13.55
C ALA A 4 -3.65 -8.15 -12.71
N THR A 5 -4.50 -8.84 -11.95
CA THR A 5 -4.15 -10.06 -11.22
C THR A 5 -3.60 -11.13 -12.17
N ALA A 6 -4.35 -11.43 -13.24
CA ALA A 6 -3.90 -12.38 -14.25
C ALA A 6 -2.58 -11.93 -14.89
N PHE A 7 -2.50 -10.66 -15.31
CA PHE A 7 -1.30 -10.10 -15.91
C PHE A 7 -0.06 -10.26 -15.03
N PHE A 8 -0.13 -9.85 -13.75
CA PHE A 8 1.02 -9.95 -12.86
C PHE A 8 1.45 -11.40 -12.61
N PHE A 9 0.51 -12.33 -12.41
CA PHE A 9 0.89 -13.74 -12.23
C PHE A 9 1.49 -14.37 -13.49
N LEU A 10 0.98 -14.04 -14.67
CA LEU A 10 1.49 -14.55 -15.95
C LEU A 10 2.87 -13.95 -16.29
N GLU A 11 3.07 -12.65 -16.07
CA GLU A 11 4.33 -11.94 -16.36
C GLU A 11 5.42 -12.16 -15.30
N ARG A 12 5.14 -12.90 -14.22
CA ARG A 12 6.14 -13.21 -13.18
C ARG A 12 7.39 -13.89 -13.76
N GLY A 13 7.24 -14.70 -14.81
CA GLY A 13 8.36 -15.36 -15.49
C GLY A 13 9.26 -14.40 -16.28
N SER A 14 8.69 -13.28 -16.73
CA SER A 14 9.32 -12.29 -17.61
C SER A 14 10.27 -11.33 -16.88
N VAL A 15 10.28 -11.33 -15.55
CA VAL A 15 11.19 -10.51 -14.74
C VAL A 15 12.32 -11.32 -14.11
N ALA A 16 13.45 -10.64 -13.85
CA ALA A 16 14.58 -11.27 -13.18
C ALA A 16 14.20 -11.81 -11.79
N PRO A 17 14.83 -12.91 -11.31
CA PRO A 17 14.41 -13.61 -10.09
C PRO A 17 14.23 -12.74 -8.86
N ALA A 18 15.08 -11.72 -8.69
CA ALA A 18 15.04 -10.79 -7.57
C ALA A 18 13.73 -9.97 -7.47
N TRP A 19 13.01 -9.78 -8.58
CA TRP A 19 11.79 -8.97 -8.65
C TRP A 19 10.50 -9.81 -8.63
N ARG A 20 10.61 -11.14 -8.71
CA ARG A 20 9.44 -12.03 -8.83
C ARG A 20 8.53 -11.98 -7.61
N VAL A 21 9.11 -11.74 -6.42
CA VAL A 21 8.32 -11.60 -5.18
C VAL A 21 7.42 -10.36 -5.28
N SER A 22 7.96 -9.21 -5.68
CA SER A 22 7.18 -8.00 -5.95
C SER A 22 6.06 -8.24 -6.97
N ILE A 23 6.35 -8.86 -8.10
CA ILE A 23 5.29 -9.16 -9.08
C ILE A 23 4.20 -10.08 -8.51
N THR A 24 4.57 -11.04 -7.66
CA THR A 24 3.61 -11.91 -6.97
C THR A 24 2.72 -11.12 -6.00
N VAL A 25 3.32 -10.21 -5.22
CA VAL A 25 2.60 -9.38 -4.26
C VAL A 25 1.67 -8.39 -4.96
N ALA A 26 2.08 -7.77 -6.08
CA ALA A 26 1.19 -6.98 -6.92
C ALA A 26 -0.03 -7.78 -7.45
N GLY A 27 0.19 -9.04 -7.84
CA GLY A 27 -0.88 -9.98 -8.17
C GLY A 27 -1.84 -10.23 -7.01
N LEU A 28 -1.32 -10.46 -5.80
CA LEU A 28 -2.12 -10.64 -4.59
C LEU A 28 -2.95 -9.40 -4.26
N VAL A 29 -2.35 -8.21 -4.27
CA VAL A 29 -3.04 -6.94 -4.00
C VAL A 29 -4.23 -6.76 -4.94
N THR A 30 -4.02 -6.93 -6.24
CA THR A 30 -5.10 -6.78 -7.22
C THR A 30 -6.14 -7.88 -7.11
N GLY A 31 -5.76 -9.10 -6.73
CA GLY A 31 -6.69 -10.23 -6.55
C GLY A 31 -7.58 -10.07 -5.32
N ILE A 32 -6.99 -9.68 -4.18
CA ILE A 32 -7.72 -9.37 -2.95
C ILE A 32 -8.70 -8.22 -3.19
N ALA A 33 -8.22 -7.14 -3.83
CA ALA A 33 -9.07 -6.02 -4.20
C ALA A 33 -10.21 -6.46 -5.13
N PHE A 34 -9.96 -7.33 -6.11
CA PHE A 34 -11.04 -7.85 -6.97
C PHE A 34 -12.16 -8.50 -6.15
N ILE A 35 -11.82 -9.40 -5.22
CA ILE A 35 -12.81 -10.10 -4.39
C ILE A 35 -13.62 -9.08 -3.57
N HIS A 36 -12.95 -8.16 -2.87
CA HIS A 36 -13.64 -7.15 -2.07
C HIS A 36 -14.51 -6.22 -2.91
N TYR A 37 -14.07 -5.84 -4.12
CA TYR A 37 -14.87 -5.02 -5.04
C TYR A 37 -16.14 -5.73 -5.51
N MET A 38 -16.15 -7.05 -5.63
CA MET A 38 -17.38 -7.79 -5.95
C MET A 38 -18.41 -7.65 -4.82
N TYR A 39 -18.01 -7.85 -3.56
CA TYR A 39 -18.88 -7.66 -2.40
C TYR A 39 -19.32 -6.20 -2.24
N MET A 40 -18.40 -5.25 -2.35
CA MET A 40 -18.71 -3.81 -2.26
C MET A 40 -19.74 -3.39 -3.32
N ARG A 41 -19.62 -3.90 -4.55
CA ARG A 41 -20.58 -3.65 -5.63
C ARG A 41 -21.96 -4.20 -5.28
N GLU A 42 -22.03 -5.42 -4.75
CA GLU A 42 -23.30 -6.05 -4.36
C GLU A 42 -23.99 -5.29 -3.24
N VAL A 43 -23.25 -4.85 -2.21
CA VAL A 43 -23.78 -4.00 -1.14
C VAL A 43 -24.36 -2.71 -1.72
N TRP A 44 -23.59 -2.00 -2.56
CA TRP A 44 -24.04 -0.76 -3.18
C TRP A 44 -25.32 -0.95 -4.01
N ILE A 45 -25.37 -1.98 -4.85
CA ILE A 45 -26.55 -2.27 -5.69
C ILE A 45 -27.75 -2.70 -4.83
N GLY A 46 -27.52 -3.46 -3.77
CA GLY A 46 -28.57 -4.03 -2.93
C GLY A 46 -29.17 -3.05 -1.92
N THR A 47 -28.37 -2.12 -1.38
CA THR A 47 -28.80 -1.23 -0.29
C THR A 47 -28.71 0.25 -0.63
N GLY A 48 -27.89 0.64 -1.62
CA GLY A 48 -27.56 2.05 -1.89
C GLY A 48 -26.64 2.70 -0.84
N GLU A 49 -26.14 1.92 0.13
CA GLU A 49 -25.25 2.41 1.18
C GLU A 49 -23.78 2.24 0.81
N SER A 50 -22.93 3.12 1.35
CA SER A 50 -21.48 2.99 1.19
C SER A 50 -20.98 1.73 1.91
N PRO A 51 -20.22 0.85 1.24
CA PRO A 51 -19.72 -0.38 1.84
C PRO A 51 -18.43 -0.14 2.66
N THR A 52 -18.49 0.78 3.63
CA THR A 52 -17.32 1.27 4.40
C THR A 52 -16.54 0.13 5.06
N VAL A 53 -17.20 -0.84 5.69
CA VAL A 53 -16.52 -1.96 6.35
C VAL A 53 -15.70 -2.80 5.36
N TYR A 54 -16.28 -3.16 4.22
CA TYR A 54 -15.58 -3.93 3.20
C TYR A 54 -14.40 -3.15 2.60
N ARG A 55 -14.55 -1.84 2.44
CA ARG A 55 -13.48 -0.96 1.96
C ARG A 55 -12.28 -0.96 2.91
N TYR A 56 -12.53 -0.80 4.21
CA TYR A 56 -11.46 -0.76 5.20
C TYR A 56 -10.82 -2.12 5.45
N ILE A 57 -11.56 -3.24 5.33
CA ILE A 57 -10.97 -4.58 5.37
C ILE A 57 -10.06 -4.81 4.15
N ASP A 58 -10.50 -4.43 2.95
CA ASP A 58 -9.67 -4.51 1.74
C ASP A 58 -8.35 -3.74 1.92
N TRP A 59 -8.43 -2.50 2.41
CA TRP A 59 -7.25 -1.68 2.67
C TRP A 59 -6.37 -2.23 3.80
N LEU A 60 -6.96 -2.73 4.88
CA LEU A 60 -6.20 -3.31 6.00
C LEU A 60 -5.36 -4.52 5.57
N ILE A 61 -5.74 -5.22 4.50
CA ILE A 61 -4.97 -6.32 3.93
C ILE A 61 -4.01 -5.81 2.85
N THR A 62 -4.50 -5.02 1.90
CA THR A 62 -3.76 -4.61 0.70
C THR A 62 -2.70 -3.55 0.98
N VAL A 63 -2.93 -2.61 1.90
CA VAL A 63 -1.97 -1.56 2.23
C VAL A 63 -0.71 -2.13 2.89
N PRO A 64 -0.77 -3.06 3.87
CA PRO A 64 0.43 -3.75 4.36
C PRO A 64 1.20 -4.49 3.27
N LEU A 65 0.51 -5.09 2.29
CA LEU A 65 1.16 -5.71 1.14
C LEU A 65 1.87 -4.67 0.26
N LEU A 66 1.27 -3.50 0.05
CA LEU A 66 1.93 -2.37 -0.62
C LEU A 66 3.12 -1.84 0.18
N MET A 67 3.09 -1.88 1.52
CA MET A 67 4.27 -1.53 2.34
C MET A 67 5.38 -2.56 2.22
N LEU A 68 5.04 -3.85 2.09
CA LEU A 68 5.99 -4.91 1.77
C LEU A 68 6.65 -4.73 0.40
N GLU A 69 6.00 -4.09 -0.58
CA GLU A 69 6.65 -3.77 -1.84
C GLU A 69 7.87 -2.86 -1.68
N PHE A 70 7.78 -1.84 -0.82
CA PHE A 70 8.95 -1.00 -0.49
C PHE A 70 10.10 -1.84 0.08
N TYR A 71 9.77 -2.84 0.92
CA TYR A 71 10.75 -3.76 1.46
C TYR A 71 11.34 -4.67 0.38
N PHE A 72 10.52 -5.31 -0.46
CA PHE A 72 10.99 -6.26 -1.48
C PHE A 72 11.77 -5.60 -2.61
N VAL A 73 11.36 -4.41 -3.04
CA VAL A 73 12.11 -3.61 -4.02
C VAL A 73 13.51 -3.30 -3.47
N LEU A 74 13.61 -2.84 -2.22
CA LEU A 74 14.91 -2.63 -1.58
C LEU A 74 15.70 -3.94 -1.42
N ALA A 75 15.02 -5.03 -1.08
CA ALA A 75 15.62 -6.35 -0.86
C ALA A 75 16.13 -7.01 -2.15
N ALA A 76 15.64 -6.57 -3.31
CA ALA A 76 16.06 -7.08 -4.61
C ALA A 76 17.54 -6.80 -4.92
N VAL A 77 18.14 -5.78 -4.29
CA VAL A 77 19.54 -5.38 -4.57
C VAL A 77 20.46 -5.43 -3.36
N LYS A 78 19.92 -5.48 -2.14
CA LYS A 78 20.72 -5.55 -0.91
C LYS A 78 19.91 -6.10 0.26
N LYS A 79 20.60 -6.44 1.36
CA LYS A 79 19.92 -6.80 2.61
C LYS A 79 19.21 -5.57 3.23
N VAL A 80 17.94 -5.74 3.62
CA VAL A 80 17.10 -4.69 4.20
C VAL A 80 16.72 -5.08 5.63
N PRO A 81 16.87 -4.17 6.61
CA PRO A 81 16.46 -4.43 7.98
C PRO A 81 14.93 -4.51 8.08
N SER A 82 14.43 -5.40 8.94
CA SER A 82 12.98 -5.58 9.16
C SER A 82 12.30 -4.36 9.78
N SER A 83 13.07 -3.44 10.38
CA SER A 83 12.61 -2.15 10.88
C SER A 83 11.86 -1.34 9.82
N VAL A 84 12.31 -1.38 8.55
CA VAL A 84 11.66 -0.67 7.44
C VAL A 84 10.21 -1.12 7.28
N PHE A 85 9.97 -2.44 7.29
CA PHE A 85 8.62 -2.98 7.19
C PHE A 85 7.75 -2.54 8.37
N TRP A 86 8.25 -2.69 9.60
CA TRP A 86 7.47 -2.36 10.80
C TRP A 86 7.11 -0.88 10.88
N LYS A 87 8.01 0.02 10.50
CA LYS A 87 7.73 1.47 10.46
C LYS A 87 6.62 1.79 9.47
N LEU A 88 6.74 1.30 8.24
CA LEU A 88 5.72 1.53 7.21
C LEU A 88 4.37 0.89 7.59
N LEU A 89 4.40 -0.32 8.17
CA LEU A 89 3.19 -0.99 8.67
C LEU A 89 2.50 -0.17 9.76
N LEU A 90 3.23 0.26 10.79
CA LEU A 90 2.66 1.05 11.88
C LEU A 90 2.06 2.37 11.37
N GLY A 91 2.74 3.05 10.45
CA GLY A 91 2.19 4.23 9.79
C GLY A 91 0.87 3.94 9.07
N SER A 92 0.81 2.83 8.33
CA SER A 92 -0.40 2.43 7.60
C SER A 92 -1.55 2.03 8.52
N LEU A 93 -1.27 1.38 9.65
CA LEU A 93 -2.29 1.01 10.63
C LEU A 93 -2.87 2.25 11.29
N VAL A 94 -2.03 3.23 11.69
CA VAL A 94 -2.51 4.51 12.24
C VAL A 94 -3.37 5.24 11.21
N MET A 95 -2.92 5.29 9.95
CA MET A 95 -3.65 5.93 8.86
C MET A 95 -5.04 5.31 8.67
N LEU A 96 -5.12 3.98 8.52
CA LEU A 96 -6.37 3.28 8.23
C LEU A 96 -7.32 3.19 9.42
N ILE A 97 -6.80 2.95 10.63
CA ILE A 97 -7.62 2.88 11.83
C ILE A 97 -8.20 4.27 12.13
N GLY A 98 -7.41 5.34 12.01
CA GLY A 98 -7.88 6.71 12.18
C GLY A 98 -9.02 7.06 11.22
N GLY A 99 -8.84 6.79 9.92
CA GLY A 99 -9.88 7.00 8.91
C GLY A 99 -11.14 6.19 9.19
N TYR A 100 -11.00 4.90 9.51
CA TYR A 100 -12.13 4.02 9.79
C TYR A 100 -12.95 4.51 10.98
N LEU A 101 -12.28 4.89 12.08
CA LEU A 101 -12.98 5.39 13.27
C LEU A 101 -13.78 6.66 12.98
N GLY A 102 -13.26 7.54 12.10
CA GLY A 102 -13.97 8.73 11.65
C GLY A 102 -15.18 8.41 10.77
N GLU A 103 -15.03 7.54 9.77
CA GLU A 103 -16.10 7.19 8.82
C GLU A 103 -17.18 6.29 9.44
N ALA A 104 -16.81 5.41 10.36
CA ALA A 104 -17.74 4.51 11.04
C ALA A 104 -18.46 5.17 12.24
N GLY A 105 -18.19 6.44 12.52
CA GLY A 105 -18.86 7.20 13.58
C GLY A 105 -18.41 6.86 15.01
N TYR A 106 -17.29 6.14 15.17
CA TYR A 106 -16.68 5.86 16.49
C TYR A 106 -15.89 7.04 17.05
N MET A 107 -15.57 8.02 16.19
CA MET A 107 -14.85 9.25 16.54
C MET A 107 -15.36 10.42 15.69
N GLN A 108 -15.16 11.65 16.15
CA GLN A 108 -15.48 12.84 15.38
C GLN A 108 -14.70 12.82 14.03
N PRO A 109 -15.37 13.00 12.87
CA PRO A 109 -14.75 12.76 11.55
C PRO A 109 -13.47 13.55 11.30
N PHE A 110 -13.42 14.82 11.73
CA PHE A 110 -12.22 15.64 11.56
C PHE A 110 -11.03 15.14 12.39
N VAL A 111 -11.26 14.66 13.61
CA VAL A 111 -10.20 14.02 14.42
C VAL A 111 -9.70 12.74 13.73
N GLY A 112 -10.61 11.90 13.23
CA GLY A 112 -10.25 10.70 12.45
C GLY A 112 -9.40 11.03 11.22
N PHE A 113 -9.79 12.06 10.48
CA PHE A 113 -9.03 12.59 9.34
C PHE A 113 -7.62 13.05 9.73
N VAL A 114 -7.48 13.82 10.81
CA VAL A 114 -6.17 14.30 11.28
C VAL A 114 -5.25 13.15 11.69
N ILE A 115 -5.78 12.13 12.37
CA ILE A 115 -5.02 10.91 12.72
C ILE A 115 -4.61 10.16 11.45
N GLY A 116 -5.53 10.03 10.49
CA GLY A 116 -5.29 9.46 9.17
C GLY A 116 -4.11 10.12 8.46
N MET A 117 -4.18 11.45 8.35
CA MET A 117 -3.15 12.30 7.75
C MET A 117 -1.81 12.18 8.47
N ALA A 118 -1.79 12.11 9.81
CA ALA A 118 -0.55 11.94 10.56
C ALA A 118 0.14 10.60 10.24
N GLY A 119 -0.61 9.51 10.12
CA GLY A 119 -0.10 8.20 9.68
C GLY A 119 0.47 8.25 8.26
N TRP A 120 -0.24 8.90 7.33
CA TRP A 120 0.22 9.04 5.95
C TRP A 120 1.49 9.91 5.83
N ILE A 121 1.53 11.05 6.51
CA ILE A 121 2.72 11.93 6.55
C ILE A 121 3.92 11.18 7.13
N TYR A 122 3.71 10.33 8.14
CA TYR A 122 4.77 9.50 8.69
C TYR A 122 5.31 8.48 7.66
N ILE A 123 4.45 7.84 6.87
CA ILE A 123 4.88 6.97 5.76
C ILE A 123 5.71 7.77 4.74
N LEU A 124 5.25 8.96 4.35
CA LEU A 124 5.98 9.84 3.43
C LEU A 124 7.36 10.20 4.00
N PHE A 125 7.44 10.55 5.28
CA PHE A 125 8.71 10.79 5.94
C PHE A 125 9.65 9.58 5.82
N GLU A 126 9.19 8.37 6.15
CA GLU A 126 10.04 7.17 6.10
C GLU A 126 10.54 6.81 4.70
N ILE A 127 9.69 6.94 3.68
CA ILE A 127 10.08 6.62 2.30
C ILE A 127 10.94 7.71 1.66
N PHE A 128 10.88 8.97 2.08
CA PHE A 128 11.72 10.05 1.54
C PHE A 128 13.01 10.26 2.33
N SER A 129 12.87 10.54 3.63
CA SER A 129 13.96 11.01 4.50
C SER A 129 14.34 10.02 5.59
N GLY A 130 13.46 9.07 5.92
CA GLY A 130 13.72 8.04 6.92
C GLY A 130 14.55 6.88 6.39
N GLU A 131 14.35 5.71 7.00
CA GLU A 131 15.23 4.57 6.82
C GLU A 131 15.15 3.99 5.41
N ALA A 132 13.92 3.82 4.89
CA ALA A 132 13.70 3.29 3.55
C ALA A 132 14.29 4.22 2.47
N GLY A 133 14.05 5.52 2.60
CA GLY A 133 14.56 6.51 1.65
C GLY A 133 16.09 6.61 1.65
N THR A 134 16.70 6.57 2.82
CA THR A 134 18.17 6.57 2.96
C THR A 134 18.79 5.30 2.38
N LEU A 135 18.14 4.14 2.60
CA LEU A 135 18.59 2.87 2.03
C LEU A 135 18.50 2.87 0.50
N ALA A 136 17.44 3.42 -0.07
CA ALA A 136 17.27 3.56 -1.52
C ALA A 136 18.37 4.45 -2.14
N ALA A 137 18.64 5.60 -1.52
CA ALA A 137 19.67 6.54 -2.00
C ALA A 137 21.08 5.93 -2.01
N LYS A 138 21.42 5.15 -0.98
CA LYS A 138 22.74 4.49 -0.83
C LYS A 138 22.91 3.21 -1.66
N ALA A 139 21.88 2.75 -2.36
CA ALA A 139 21.92 1.44 -3.03
C ALA A 139 22.70 1.43 -4.35
N GLY A 140 22.94 2.58 -4.98
CA GLY A 140 23.75 2.70 -6.21
C GLY A 140 23.20 1.97 -7.45
N ASN A 141 21.97 1.44 -7.40
CA ASN A 141 21.36 0.68 -8.49
C ASN A 141 20.28 1.51 -9.22
N LYS A 142 20.45 1.71 -10.53
CA LYS A 142 19.54 2.53 -11.35
C LYS A 142 18.11 1.97 -11.40
N SER A 143 17.96 0.67 -11.62
CA SER A 143 16.63 0.02 -11.68
C SER A 143 15.87 0.14 -10.36
N LEU A 144 16.58 -0.04 -9.23
CA LEU A 144 16.01 0.22 -7.91
C LEU A 144 15.56 1.68 -7.77
N GLN A 145 16.44 2.63 -8.09
CA GLN A 145 16.12 4.05 -7.93
C GLN A 145 14.89 4.45 -8.76
N THR A 146 14.76 3.93 -9.98
CA THR A 146 13.58 4.13 -10.82
C THR A 146 12.32 3.54 -10.17
N ALA A 147 12.36 2.27 -9.77
CA ALA A 147 11.21 1.60 -9.15
C ALA A 147 10.78 2.31 -7.85
N PHE A 148 11.75 2.59 -6.97
CA PHE A 148 11.49 3.24 -5.69
C PHE A 148 10.95 4.67 -5.84
N SER A 149 11.43 5.43 -6.83
CA SER A 149 10.92 6.78 -7.11
C SER A 149 9.51 6.75 -7.68
N ALA A 150 9.18 5.78 -8.54
CA ALA A 150 7.82 5.60 -9.04
C ALA A 150 6.85 5.28 -7.89
N MET A 151 7.23 4.40 -6.96
CA MET A 151 6.42 4.08 -5.79
C MET A 151 6.23 5.29 -4.86
N ARG A 152 7.27 6.11 -4.66
CA ARG A 152 7.13 7.38 -3.91
C ARG A 152 6.07 8.29 -4.54
N ILE A 153 6.08 8.45 -5.86
CA ILE A 153 5.09 9.26 -6.56
C ILE A 153 3.68 8.70 -6.36
N ILE A 154 3.51 7.38 -6.41
CA ILE A 154 2.21 6.73 -6.17
C ILE A 154 1.73 7.00 -4.74
N VAL A 155 2.59 6.86 -3.73
CA VAL A 155 2.20 7.10 -2.32
C VAL A 155 2.01 8.59 -2.02
N THR A 156 2.65 9.51 -2.75
CA THR A 156 2.45 10.95 -2.57
C THR A 156 1.24 11.48 -3.34
N ILE A 157 1.19 11.26 -4.65
CA ILE A 157 0.17 11.84 -5.53
C ILE A 157 -1.00 10.88 -5.70
N GLY A 158 -0.70 9.60 -5.94
CA GLY A 158 -1.73 8.60 -6.17
C GLY A 158 -2.61 8.34 -4.94
N TRP A 159 -2.04 8.42 -3.73
CA TRP A 159 -2.82 8.24 -2.50
C TRP A 159 -3.53 9.50 -2.01
N ALA A 160 -3.20 10.68 -2.57
CA ALA A 160 -3.86 11.94 -2.22
C ALA A 160 -5.35 11.99 -2.61
N ILE A 161 -5.85 10.99 -3.32
CA ILE A 161 -7.27 10.88 -3.72
C ILE A 161 -8.17 10.28 -2.63
N TYR A 162 -7.60 9.74 -1.55
CA TYR A 162 -8.34 9.02 -0.52
C TYR A 162 -8.72 9.84 0.73
N PRO A 163 -7.85 10.71 1.28
CA PRO A 163 -8.18 11.53 2.43
C PRO A 163 -9.27 12.57 2.15
#